data_AF-A0AAU9VX78-F1
#
_entry.id   AF-A0AAU9VX78-F1
#
_cell.length_a   1.000
_cell.length_b   1.000
_cell.length_c   1.000
_cell.angle_alpha   90.00
_cell.angle_beta   90.00
_cell.angle_gamma   90.00
#
_symmetry.space_group_name_H-M   'P 1'
#
loop_
_entity.id
_entity.type
_entity.pdbx_description
1 polymer ?
#
loop_
_entity_poly.entity_id
_entity_poly.type
_entity_poly.pdbx_seq_one_letter_code
_entity_poly.pdbx_strand_id
1 'polypeptide(L)'
;MNVWKSFKRACEESNKQAVSYTKFTDLWKQFYPNIVMSKPMTDLCFTCQQNTSKLLRAGNLPEEEKSKCVQTQQEHLNSVKAERELYRKVCEEAKCSQSKNF
;
A
#
# COMPACT_ATOMS: atom_id res chain seq x y z
N MET A 1 -10.96 -9.75 9.84
CA MET A 1 -12.07 -10.42 9.13
C MET A 1 -12.10 -9.91 7.70
N ASN A 2 -12.06 -10.79 6.70
CA ASN A 2 -12.12 -10.37 5.28
C ASN A 2 -13.50 -10.78 4.74
N VAL A 3 -14.33 -9.80 4.35
CA VAL A 3 -15.71 -10.00 3.88
C VAL A 3 -15.79 -11.02 2.75
N TRP A 4 -14.80 -11.03 1.84
CA TRP A 4 -14.72 -12.01 0.77
C TRP A 4 -14.55 -13.45 1.28
N LYS A 5 -13.73 -13.66 2.33
CA LYS A 5 -13.57 -14.99 2.93
C LYS A 5 -14.86 -15.47 3.58
N SER A 6 -15.60 -14.57 4.24
CA SER A 6 -16.90 -14.88 4.83
C SER A 6 -17.94 -15.23 3.76
N PHE A 7 -17.98 -14.47 2.66
CA PHE A 7 -18.85 -14.76 1.51
C PHE A 7 -18.53 -16.13 0.91
N LYS A 8 -17.25 -16.42 0.65
CA LYS A 8 -16.83 -17.70 0.07
C LYS A 8 -17.23 -18.88 0.96
N ARG A 9 -17.00 -18.76 2.27
CA ARG A 9 -17.41 -19.79 3.24
C ARG A 9 -18.92 -20.01 3.25
N ALA A 10 -19.72 -18.93 3.24
CA ALA A 10 -21.18 -19.05 3.22
C ALA A 10 -21.70 -19.73 1.93
N CYS A 11 -21.05 -19.50 0.79
CA CYS A 11 -21.34 -20.22 -0.45
C CYS A 11 -21.03 -21.72 -0.31
N GLU A 12 -19.85 -22.06 0.22
CA GLU A 12 -19.43 -23.45 0.46
C GLU A 12 -20.39 -24.18 1.42
N GLU A 13 -20.75 -23.56 2.54
CA GLU A 13 -21.72 -24.08 3.52
C GLU A 13 -23.13 -24.24 2.93
N SER A 14 -23.50 -23.39 1.96
CA SER A 14 -24.80 -23.46 1.26
C SER A 14 -24.77 -24.37 0.02
N ASN A 15 -23.66 -25.08 -0.22
CA ASN A 15 -23.44 -25.90 -1.41
C ASN A 15 -23.64 -25.13 -2.74
N LYS A 16 -23.29 -23.84 -2.75
CA LYS A 16 -23.37 -22.95 -3.92
C LYS A 16 -21.96 -22.59 -4.40
N GLN A 17 -21.81 -22.43 -5.71
CA GLN A 17 -20.57 -21.96 -6.29
C GLN A 17 -20.36 -20.46 -5.99
N ALA A 18 -19.23 -20.14 -5.36
CA ALA A 18 -18.82 -18.75 -5.17
C ALA A 18 -18.42 -18.13 -6.52
N VAL A 19 -18.89 -16.90 -6.80
CA VAL A 19 -18.41 -16.09 -7.92
C VAL A 19 -16.93 -15.73 -7.74
N SER A 20 -16.23 -15.27 -8.80
CA SER A 20 -14.85 -14.80 -8.67
C SER A 20 -14.73 -13.55 -7.78
N TYR A 21 -13.54 -13.30 -7.23
CA TYR A 21 -13.29 -12.12 -6.37
C TYR A 21 -13.62 -10.80 -7.08
N THR A 22 -13.26 -10.69 -8.36
CA THR A 22 -13.57 -9.49 -9.17
C THR A 22 -15.07 -9.30 -9.30
N LYS A 23 -15.80 -10.35 -9.66
CA LYS A 23 -17.26 -10.27 -9.80
C LYS A 23 -17.94 -9.97 -8.46
N PHE A 24 -17.46 -10.55 -7.37
CA PHE A 24 -17.90 -10.21 -6.02
C PHE A 24 -17.70 -8.73 -5.71
N THR A 25 -16.51 -8.18 -6.01
CA THR A 25 -16.20 -6.77 -5.77
C THR A 25 -17.11 -5.83 -6.56
N ASP A 26 -17.41 -6.18 -7.81
CA ASP A 26 -18.31 -5.40 -8.65
C ASP A 26 -19.74 -5.42 -8.11
N LEU A 27 -20.25 -6.60 -7.73
CA LEU A 27 -21.57 -6.76 -7.12
C LEU A 27 -21.64 -6.02 -5.77
N TRP A 28 -20.60 -6.10 -4.96
CA TRP A 28 -20.52 -5.41 -3.67
C TRP A 28 -20.65 -3.90 -3.83
N LYS A 29 -19.95 -3.31 -4.82
CA LYS A 29 -20.05 -1.88 -5.13
C LYS A 29 -21.44 -1.48 -5.65
N GLN A 30 -22.12 -2.36 -6.40
CA GLN A 30 -23.46 -2.10 -6.91
C GLN A 30 -24.52 -2.12 -5.81
N PHE A 31 -24.48 -3.12 -4.92
CA PHE A 31 -25.47 -3.27 -3.85
C PHE A 31 -25.17 -2.39 -2.63
N TYR A 32 -23.90 -2.13 -2.33
CA TYR A 32 -23.46 -1.38 -1.16
C TYR A 32 -22.46 -0.27 -1.55
N PRO A 33 -22.88 0.75 -2.32
CA PRO A 33 -22.00 1.80 -2.80
C PRO A 33 -21.32 2.60 -1.68
N ASN A 34 -21.96 2.66 -0.51
CA ASN A 34 -21.45 3.40 0.66
C ASN A 34 -20.50 2.56 1.53
N ILE A 35 -20.30 1.27 1.25
CA ILE A 35 -19.46 0.37 2.05
C ILE A 35 -18.20 0.02 1.26
N VAL A 36 -17.09 0.65 1.63
CA VAL A 36 -15.79 0.43 0.99
C VAL A 36 -15.02 -0.67 1.72
N MET A 37 -14.56 -1.68 0.97
CA MET A 37 -13.57 -2.63 1.48
C MET A 37 -12.22 -1.94 1.63
N SER A 38 -11.77 -1.76 2.86
CA SER A 38 -10.47 -1.15 3.16
C SER A 38 -9.34 -1.94 2.49
N LYS A 39 -8.45 -1.24 1.79
CA LYS A 39 -7.20 -1.84 1.30
C LYS A 39 -6.34 -2.27 2.50
N PRO A 40 -5.52 -3.31 2.37
CA PRO A 40 -4.52 -3.64 3.39
C PRO A 40 -3.73 -2.39 3.76
N MET A 41 -3.57 -2.15 5.06
CA MET A 41 -2.77 -1.03 5.55
C MET A 41 -1.32 -1.24 5.09
N THR A 42 -0.72 -0.19 4.55
CA THR A 42 0.69 -0.19 4.14
C THR A 42 1.43 0.87 4.95
N ASP A 43 2.66 0.55 5.31
CA ASP A 43 3.67 1.46 5.86
C ASP A 43 4.26 2.39 4.79
N LEU A 44 3.95 2.15 3.51
CA LEU A 44 4.38 2.98 2.40
C LEU A 44 3.54 4.26 2.32
N CYS A 45 4.20 5.37 2.06
CA CYS A 45 3.52 6.61 1.69
C CYS A 45 2.82 6.45 0.33
N PHE A 46 1.91 7.38 0.03
CA PHE A 46 1.15 7.38 -1.22
C PHE A 46 2.03 7.35 -2.47
N THR A 47 3.16 8.06 -2.48
CA THR A 47 4.09 8.10 -3.61
C THR A 47 4.81 6.77 -3.81
N CYS A 48 5.37 6.18 -2.74
CA CYS A 48 5.94 4.83 -2.77
C CYS A 48 4.92 3.81 -3.30
N GLN A 49 3.68 3.86 -2.80
CA GLN A 49 2.64 2.92 -3.21
C GLN A 49 2.32 3.03 -4.72
N GLN A 50 2.23 4.26 -5.25
CA GLN A 50 2.01 4.49 -6.68
C GLN A 50 3.19 4.02 -7.54
N ASN A 51 4.41 4.38 -7.16
CA ASN A 51 5.60 4.00 -7.91
C ASN A 51 5.83 2.48 -7.92
N THR A 52 5.62 1.80 -6.79
CA THR A 52 5.63 0.33 -6.74
C THR A 52 4.57 -0.25 -7.66
N SER A 53 3.35 0.30 -7.67
CA SER A 53 2.30 -0.17 -8.60
C SER A 53 2.67 0.07 -10.08
N LYS A 54 3.38 1.15 -10.41
CA LYS A 54 3.87 1.42 -11.77
C LYS A 54 4.94 0.41 -12.17
N LEU A 55 5.93 0.18 -11.30
CA LEU A 55 6.99 -0.82 -11.51
C LEU A 55 6.43 -2.22 -11.75
N LEU A 56 5.45 -2.65 -10.95
CA LEU A 56 4.80 -3.96 -11.12
C LEU A 56 4.08 -4.11 -12.47
N ARG A 57 3.61 -3.00 -13.06
CA ARG A 57 2.93 -2.98 -14.37
C ARG A 57 3.86 -2.67 -15.53
N ALA A 58 5.11 -2.30 -15.26
CA ALA A 58 6.05 -1.82 -16.26
C ALA A 58 6.59 -2.94 -17.18
N GLY A 59 6.28 -4.22 -16.92
CA GLY A 59 6.81 -5.36 -17.69
C GLY A 59 6.64 -5.24 -19.22
N ASN A 60 5.54 -4.62 -19.67
CA ASN A 60 5.22 -4.45 -21.09
C ASN A 60 5.62 -3.08 -21.66
N LEU A 61 6.23 -2.20 -20.86
CA LEU A 61 6.66 -0.88 -21.32
C LEU A 61 8.02 -0.94 -22.03
N PRO A 62 8.32 0.03 -22.91
CA PRO A 62 9.66 0.22 -23.46
C PRO A 62 10.72 0.38 -22.36
N GLU A 63 11.95 -0.02 -22.66
CA GLU A 63 13.06 0.01 -21.69
C GLU A 63 13.31 1.41 -21.11
N GLU A 64 13.14 2.44 -21.94
CA GLU A 64 13.28 3.84 -21.50
C GLU A 64 12.25 4.20 -20.43
N GLU A 65 10.99 3.77 -20.59
CA GLU A 65 9.92 4.03 -19.62
C GLU A 65 10.11 3.22 -18.33
N LYS A 66 10.61 1.99 -18.43
CA LYS A 66 11.01 1.18 -17.27
C LYS A 66 12.09 1.88 -16.47
N SER A 67 13.14 2.35 -17.16
CA SER A 67 14.24 3.09 -16.55
C SER A 67 13.75 4.35 -15.83
N LYS A 68 12.87 5.15 -16.47
CA LYS A 68 12.24 6.32 -15.84
C LYS A 68 11.43 5.97 -14.60
N CYS A 69 10.68 4.86 -14.61
CA CYS A 69 9.93 4.42 -13.43
C CYS A 69 10.86 4.07 -12.25
N VAL A 70 11.97 3.38 -12.53
CA VAL A 70 12.97 3.03 -11.51
C VAL A 70 13.64 4.28 -10.96
N GLN A 71 14.06 5.20 -11.84
CA GLN A 71 14.68 6.45 -11.43
C GLN A 71 13.76 7.28 -10.54
N THR A 72 12.49 7.45 -10.93
CA THR A 72 11.49 8.19 -10.14
C THR A 72 11.31 7.58 -8.75
N GLN A 73 11.28 6.25 -8.64
CA GLN A 73 11.18 5.59 -7.34
C GLN A 73 12.45 5.81 -6.51
N GLN A 74 13.63 5.72 -7.13
CA GLN A 74 14.90 5.90 -6.43
C GLN A 74 15.07 7.32 -5.88
N GLU A 75 14.70 8.34 -6.67
CA GLU A 75 14.74 9.74 -6.24
C GLU A 75 13.87 9.98 -5.01
N HIS A 76 12.64 9.45 -5.02
CA HIS A 76 11.75 9.55 -3.88
C HIS A 76 12.30 8.83 -2.64
N LEU A 77 12.86 7.63 -2.80
CA LEU A 77 13.48 6.89 -1.70
C LEU A 77 14.67 7.65 -1.09
N ASN A 78 15.47 8.32 -1.92
CA ASN A 78 16.59 9.13 -1.43
C ASN A 78 16.10 10.30 -0.56
N SER A 79 15.05 10.99 -0.99
CA SER A 79 14.42 12.08 -0.21
C SER A 79 13.87 11.58 1.13
N VAL A 80 13.07 10.50 1.12
CA VAL A 80 12.50 9.92 2.35
C VAL A 80 13.60 9.44 3.30
N LYS A 81 14.69 8.89 2.77
CA LYS A 81 15.84 8.46 3.58
C LYS A 81 16.49 9.67 4.28
N ALA A 82 16.73 10.76 3.56
CA ALA A 82 17.29 11.98 4.13
C ALA A 82 16.39 12.59 5.21
N GLU A 83 15.08 12.65 4.98
CA GLU A 83 14.10 13.13 5.97
C GLU A 83 14.11 12.26 7.24
N ARG A 84 14.12 10.94 7.08
CA ARG A 84 14.17 10.00 8.22
C ARG A 84 15.49 10.11 8.99
N GLU A 85 16.60 10.34 8.30
CA GLU A 85 17.91 10.57 8.93
C GLU A 85 17.91 11.86 9.75
N LEU A 86 17.37 12.95 9.19
CA LEU A 86 17.25 14.22 9.91
C LEU A 86 16.37 14.06 11.16
N TYR A 87 15.20 13.43 11.03
CA TYR A 87 14.30 13.18 12.14
C TYR A 87 15.00 12.38 13.27
N ARG A 88 15.72 11.31 12.91
CA ARG A 88 16.47 10.51 13.90
C ARG A 88 17.51 11.34 14.65
N LYS A 89 18.30 12.16 13.93
CA LYS A 89 19.29 13.05 14.55
C LYS A 89 18.65 14.01 15.56
N VAL A 90 17.57 14.68 15.17
CA VAL A 90 16.84 15.60 16.07
C VAL A 90 16.30 14.88 17.29
N CYS A 91 15.75 13.67 17.14
CA CYS A 91 15.31 12.86 18.27
C CYS A 91 16.45 12.46 19.21
N GLU A 92 17.63 12.14 18.69
CA GLU A 92 18.81 11.80 19.48
C GLU A 92 19.33 13.02 20.26
N GLU A 93 19.39 14.18 19.61
CA GLU A 93 19.77 15.46 20.24
C GLU A 93 18.79 15.86 21.37
N ALA A 94 17.48 15.69 21.13
CA ALA A 94 16.45 15.95 22.13
C ALA A 94 16.59 15.02 23.36
N LYS A 95 16.89 13.74 23.15
CA LYS A 95 17.15 12.80 24.27
C LYS A 95 18.40 13.18 25.05
N CYS A 96 19.48 13.52 24.36
CA CYS A 96 20.75 13.92 24.98
C CYS A 96 20.61 15.21 25.79
N SER A 97 19.84 16.18 25.30
CA SER A 97 19.57 17.43 26.03
C SER A 97 18.67 17.21 27.25
N GLN A 98 17.68 16.31 27.20
CA GLN A 98 16.87 15.96 28.38
C GLN A 98 17.68 15.24 29.46
N SER A 99 18.62 14.38 29.08
CA SER A 99 19.48 13.65 30.03
C SER A 99 20.53 14.51 30.74
N LYS A 100 20.79 15.74 30.28
CA LYS A 100 21.76 16.67 30.89
C LYS A 100 21.13 17.64 31.90
N ASN A 101 19.80 17.64 32.02
CA ASN A 101 19.04 18.51 32.92
C ASN A 101 18.56 17.78 34.20
N PHE A 102 19.05 16.57 34.43
CA PHE A 102 18.96 15.80 35.68
C PHE A 102 20.36 15.42 36.12
#